data_AF-A0A7M5WVM6-F1
#
_entry.id   AF-A0A7M5WVM6-F1
#
_cell.length_a   1.000
_cell.length_b   1.000
_cell.length_c   1.000
_cell.angle_alpha   90.00
_cell.angle_beta   90.00
_cell.angle_gamma   90.00
#
_symmetry.space_group_name_H-M   'P 1'
#
loop_
_entity.id
_entity.type
_entity.pdbx_description
1 polymer ?
#
loop_
_entity_poly.entity_id
_entity_poly.type
_entity_poly.pdbx_seq_one_letter_code
_entity_poly.pdbx_strand_id
1 'polypeptide(L)'
;MDELSTVMDSKLTLKADMCQIDELSNKVDQLSMESKSVKDTTKTHWNLPEPVSIFFGRESLIESIHLKLQQNQAVALSEMGGVGKTQTAAKFVQMHKDEYQKIFWISAVSLKRSLSEILCAFGCKQLILDEPSMET
;
A
#
# COMPACT_ATOMS: atom_id res chain seq x y z
N MET A 1 -51.02 -31.70 36.26
CA MET A 1 -51.27 -30.27 35.96
C MET A 1 -49.99 -29.64 35.37
N ASP A 2 -49.19 -30.43 34.66
CA ASP A 2 -47.73 -30.19 34.53
C ASP A 2 -47.26 -30.04 33.07
N GLU A 3 -48.09 -30.43 32.10
CA GLU A 3 -47.77 -30.28 30.67
C GLU A 3 -47.83 -28.81 30.22
N LEU A 4 -48.76 -28.01 30.74
CA LEU A 4 -48.89 -26.59 30.38
C LEU A 4 -47.75 -25.72 30.96
N SER A 5 -47.21 -26.07 32.13
CA SER A 5 -46.03 -25.39 32.72
C SER A 5 -44.78 -25.64 31.88
N THR A 6 -44.54 -26.91 31.54
CA THR A 6 -43.36 -27.32 30.78
C THR A 6 -43.33 -26.70 29.38
N VAL A 7 -44.50 -26.58 28.73
CA VAL A 7 -44.64 -25.93 27.40
C VAL A 7 -44.46 -24.41 27.48
N MET A 8 -44.91 -23.77 28.56
CA MET A 8 -44.67 -22.33 28.76
C MET A 8 -43.20 -22.03 29.03
N ASP A 9 -42.53 -22.83 29.86
CA ASP A 9 -41.11 -22.67 30.19
C ASP A 9 -40.25 -22.85 28.93
N SER A 10 -40.51 -23.90 28.14
CA SER A 10 -39.77 -24.11 26.88
C SER A 10 -40.05 -23.02 25.83
N LYS A 11 -41.27 -22.45 25.78
CA LYS A 11 -41.59 -21.30 24.91
C LYS A 11 -40.95 -19.99 25.39
N LEU A 12 -40.71 -19.86 26.70
CA LEU A 12 -40.03 -18.72 27.31
C LEU A 12 -38.52 -18.79 27.03
N THR A 13 -37.92 -19.98 27.13
CA THR A 13 -36.52 -20.22 26.77
C THR A 13 -36.26 -19.98 25.29
N LEU A 14 -37.14 -20.46 24.40
CA LEU A 14 -37.01 -20.21 22.95
C LEU A 14 -37.08 -18.72 22.58
N LYS A 15 -37.89 -17.91 23.28
CA LYS A 15 -37.91 -16.45 23.07
C LYS A 15 -36.63 -15.78 23.56
N ALA A 16 -36.07 -16.26 24.67
CA ALA A 16 -34.80 -15.75 25.20
C ALA A 16 -33.64 -16.05 24.24
N ASP A 17 -33.57 -17.28 23.71
CA ASP A 17 -32.54 -17.68 22.74
C ASP A 17 -32.64 -16.88 21.43
N MET A 18 -33.86 -16.62 20.96
CA MET A 18 -34.10 -15.82 19.75
C MET A 18 -33.66 -14.36 19.92
N CYS A 19 -33.81 -13.80 21.12
CA CYS A 19 -33.32 -12.46 21.44
C CYS A 19 -31.78 -12.40 21.48
N GLN A 20 -31.12 -13.46 21.97
CA GLN A 20 -29.65 -13.55 21.95
C GLN A 20 -29.11 -13.65 20.52
N ILE A 21 -29.82 -14.35 19.63
CA ILE A 21 -29.46 -14.44 18.20
C ILE A 21 -29.54 -13.07 17.52
N ASP A 22 -30.58 -12.28 17.78
CA ASP A 22 -30.72 -10.92 17.23
C ASP A 22 -29.60 -9.99 17.74
N GLU A 23 -29.23 -10.11 19.01
CA GLU A 23 -28.13 -9.33 19.60
C GLU A 23 -26.78 -9.69 18.98
N LEU A 24 -26.54 -10.98 18.70
CA LEU A 24 -25.35 -11.44 18.00
C LEU A 24 -25.33 -11.00 16.53
N SER A 25 -26.47 -10.99 15.84
CA SER A 25 -26.57 -10.47 14.46
C SER A 25 -26.20 -8.99 14.41
N ASN A 26 -26.73 -8.18 15.34
CA ASN A 26 -26.38 -6.76 15.44
C ASN A 26 -24.89 -6.54 15.75
N LYS A 27 -24.27 -7.39 16.58
CA LYS A 27 -22.83 -7.33 16.85
C LYS A 27 -22.00 -7.71 15.62
N VAL A 28 -22.44 -8.70 14.83
CA VAL A 28 -21.79 -9.07 13.56
C VAL A 28 -21.90 -7.93 12.54
N ASP A 29 -23.05 -7.25 12.47
CA ASP A 29 -23.23 -6.09 11.60
C ASP A 29 -22.39 -4.88 12.05
N GLN A 30 -22.27 -4.64 13.36
CA GLN A 30 -21.36 -3.62 13.92
C GLN A 30 -19.89 -3.96 13.63
N LEU A 31 -19.46 -5.20 13.82
CA LEU A 31 -18.10 -5.66 13.47
C LEU A 31 -17.86 -5.59 11.95
N SER A 32 -18.88 -5.80 11.14
CA SER A 32 -18.84 -5.64 9.67
C SER A 32 -18.72 -4.16 9.27
N MET A 33 -19.32 -3.23 10.02
CA MET A 33 -19.14 -1.79 9.84
C MET A 33 -17.77 -1.30 10.34
N GLU A 34 -17.25 -1.87 11.43
CA GLU A 34 -15.94 -1.53 12.01
C GLU A 34 -14.80 -2.07 11.13
N SER A 35 -14.98 -3.23 10.49
CA SER A 35 -14.07 -3.76 9.47
C SER A 35 -14.19 -3.06 8.11
N LYS A 36 -15.33 -2.42 7.78
CA LYS A 36 -15.48 -1.55 6.60
C LYS A 36 -14.75 -0.21 6.73
N SER A 37 -14.32 0.16 7.93
CA SER A 37 -13.37 1.25 8.17
C SER A 37 -11.91 0.76 8.26
N VAL A 38 -11.61 -0.45 7.76
CA VAL A 38 -10.26 -0.81 7.32
C VAL A 38 -10.17 -0.50 5.83
N LYS A 39 -10.32 0.78 5.48
CA LYS A 39 -9.80 1.28 4.21
C LYS A 39 -8.31 1.59 4.43
N ASP A 40 -7.48 0.66 3.97
CA ASP A 40 -6.10 0.90 3.50
C ASP A 40 -5.01 1.12 4.57
N THR A 41 -4.53 0.05 5.22
CA THR A 41 -3.45 0.13 6.24
C THR A 41 -2.09 -0.44 5.85
N THR A 42 -1.79 -0.67 4.56
CA THR A 42 -0.41 -1.09 4.19
C THR A 42 0.19 -0.39 2.97
N LYS A 43 -0.16 0.87 2.69
CA LYS A 43 0.70 1.71 1.84
C LYS A 43 2.01 1.98 2.57
N THR A 44 3.07 1.33 2.13
CA THR A 44 4.38 1.40 2.78
C THR A 44 5.33 2.16 1.87
N HIS A 45 5.67 3.39 2.23
CA HIS A 45 6.64 4.20 1.51
C HIS A 45 8.01 4.08 2.17
N TRP A 46 8.99 3.54 1.46
CA TRP A 46 10.33 3.30 1.98
C TRP A 46 11.30 4.34 1.43
N ASN A 47 11.97 5.05 2.32
CA ASN A 47 13.04 6.00 1.99
C ASN A 47 12.61 7.03 0.92
N LEU A 48 11.51 7.74 1.09
CA LEU A 48 11.08 8.74 0.09
C LEU A 48 12.08 9.90 -0.01
N PRO A 49 12.24 10.50 -1.21
CA PRO A 49 13.01 11.73 -1.32
C PRO A 49 12.37 12.84 -0.50
N GLU A 50 13.18 13.81 -0.08
CA GLU A 50 12.67 14.99 0.62
C GLU A 50 11.61 15.71 -0.24
N PRO A 51 10.53 16.21 0.39
CA PRO A 51 9.50 16.94 -0.33
C PRO A 51 10.07 18.15 -1.06
N VAL A 52 9.74 18.29 -2.33
CA VAL A 52 10.15 19.47 -3.11
C VAL A 52 9.25 20.65 -2.72
N SER A 53 9.81 21.62 -2.00
CA SER A 53 9.08 22.79 -1.48
C SER A 53 8.65 23.76 -2.59
N ILE A 54 9.49 23.91 -3.63
CA ILE A 54 9.29 24.83 -4.74
C ILE A 54 9.54 24.07 -6.04
N PHE A 55 8.52 23.97 -6.89
CA PHE A 55 8.57 23.30 -8.18
C PHE A 55 7.71 24.09 -9.18
N PHE A 56 8.24 24.36 -10.37
CA PHE A 56 7.55 25.18 -11.37
C PHE A 56 7.77 24.65 -12.79
N GLY A 57 6.72 24.74 -13.61
CA GLY A 57 6.79 24.73 -15.07
C GLY A 57 7.09 23.37 -15.71
N ARG A 58 6.91 22.28 -14.95
CA ARG A 58 7.14 20.90 -15.39
C ARG A 58 5.98 19.97 -15.06
N GLU A 59 4.81 20.55 -14.83
CA GLU A 59 3.57 19.83 -14.54
C GLU A 59 3.19 18.92 -15.73
N SER A 60 3.33 19.43 -16.97
CA SER A 60 3.12 18.65 -18.19
C SER A 60 4.10 17.46 -18.33
N LEU A 61 5.34 17.63 -17.87
CA LEU A 61 6.31 16.54 -17.85
C LEU A 61 5.89 15.46 -16.85
N ILE A 62 5.39 15.86 -15.67
CA ILE A 62 4.87 14.93 -14.66
C ILE A 62 3.67 14.15 -15.20
N GLU A 63 2.70 14.81 -15.84
CA GLU A 63 1.58 14.13 -16.49
C GLU A 63 2.07 13.15 -17.57
N SER A 64 3.09 13.52 -18.35
CA SER A 64 3.67 12.62 -19.33
C SER A 64 4.33 11.39 -18.71
N ILE A 65 4.99 11.55 -17.54
CA ILE A 65 5.57 10.44 -16.79
C ILE A 65 4.46 9.52 -16.30
N HIS A 66 3.38 10.10 -15.77
CA HIS A 66 2.21 9.37 -15.29
C HIS A 66 1.60 8.50 -16.39
N LEU A 67 1.29 9.10 -17.55
CA LEU A 67 0.73 8.38 -18.70
C LEU A 67 1.67 7.29 -19.21
N LYS A 68 2.97 7.58 -19.31
CA LYS A 68 3.96 6.61 -19.77
C LYS A 68 4.13 5.44 -18.80
N LEU A 69 4.02 5.67 -17.49
CA LEU A 69 4.05 4.60 -16.47
C LEU A 69 2.75 3.79 -16.42
N GLN A 70 1.62 4.35 -16.84
CA GLN A 70 0.39 3.58 -17.01
C GLN A 70 0.47 2.65 -18.24
N GLN A 71 1.14 3.10 -19.30
CA GLN A 71 1.29 2.34 -20.54
C GLN A 71 2.49 1.37 -20.53
N ASN A 72 3.56 1.72 -19.81
CA ASN A 72 4.82 0.98 -19.78
C ASN A 72 5.24 0.72 -18.33
N GLN A 73 6.03 -0.33 -18.10
CA GLN A 73 6.53 -0.65 -16.77
C GLN A 73 7.65 0.29 -16.27
N ALA A 74 8.28 1.07 -17.16
CA ALA A 74 9.41 1.92 -16.82
C ALA A 74 9.47 3.18 -17.68
N VAL A 75 9.98 4.26 -17.10
CA VAL A 75 10.21 5.55 -17.78
C VAL A 75 11.60 6.07 -17.43
N ALA A 76 12.38 6.45 -18.44
CA ALA A 76 13.67 7.10 -18.28
C ALA A 76 13.56 8.61 -18.49
N LEU A 77 14.19 9.39 -17.60
CA LEU A 77 14.36 10.84 -17.74
C LEU A 77 15.80 11.13 -18.20
N SER A 78 15.99 11.53 -19.45
CA SER A 78 17.32 11.62 -20.09
C SER A 78 17.75 13.05 -20.49
N GLU A 79 17.07 14.09 -20.03
CA GLU A 79 17.41 15.49 -20.36
C GLU A 79 18.83 15.89 -19.88
N MET A 80 19.33 17.05 -20.33
CA MET A 80 20.64 17.60 -19.94
C MET A 80 20.85 17.65 -18.41
N GLY A 81 22.11 17.63 -17.97
CA GLY A 81 22.48 17.76 -16.56
C GLY A 81 21.99 19.07 -15.94
N GLY A 82 21.66 19.08 -14.64
CA GLY A 82 21.23 20.30 -13.92
C GLY A 82 19.78 20.73 -14.15
N VAL A 83 19.06 20.06 -15.06
CA VAL A 83 17.69 20.42 -15.47
C VAL A 83 16.61 20.04 -14.43
N GLY A 84 17.01 19.33 -13.36
CA GLY A 84 16.12 19.02 -12.24
C GLY A 84 15.43 17.65 -12.31
N LYS A 85 15.98 16.68 -13.05
CA LYS A 85 15.37 15.34 -13.22
C LYS A 85 15.03 14.65 -11.90
N THR A 86 15.95 14.72 -10.93
CA THR A 86 15.77 14.15 -9.58
C THR A 86 14.63 14.85 -8.85
N GLN A 87 14.54 16.18 -8.96
CA GLN A 87 13.46 16.98 -8.39
C GLN A 87 12.12 16.66 -9.05
N THR A 88 12.09 16.47 -10.38
CA THR A 88 10.88 16.05 -11.11
C THR A 88 10.40 14.67 -10.64
N ALA A 89 11.29 13.70 -10.50
CA ALA A 89 10.94 12.37 -10.01
C ALA A 89 10.46 12.42 -8.54
N ALA A 90 11.09 13.23 -7.68
CA ALA A 90 10.64 13.45 -6.31
C ALA A 90 9.25 14.10 -6.26
N LYS A 91 8.99 15.08 -7.14
CA LYS A 91 7.68 15.73 -7.25
C LYS A 91 6.60 14.78 -7.76
N PHE A 92 6.93 13.93 -8.74
CA PHE A 92 6.04 12.87 -9.22
C PHE A 92 5.62 11.95 -8.09
N VAL A 93 6.60 11.46 -7.32
CA VAL A 93 6.34 10.61 -6.14
C VAL A 93 5.47 11.35 -5.12
N GLN A 94 5.73 12.63 -4.85
CA GLN A 94 4.90 13.40 -3.92
C GLN A 94 3.43 13.46 -4.33
N MET A 95 3.13 13.58 -5.63
CA MET A 95 1.76 13.73 -6.14
C MET A 95 1.03 12.41 -6.36
N HIS A 96 1.74 11.36 -6.77
CA HIS A 96 1.13 10.08 -7.14
C HIS A 96 1.43 8.95 -6.14
N LYS A 97 2.08 9.23 -5.00
CA LYS A 97 2.47 8.19 -4.02
C LYS A 97 1.30 7.29 -3.59
N ASP A 98 0.10 7.86 -3.48
CA ASP A 98 -1.08 7.15 -2.99
C ASP A 98 -1.64 6.17 -4.03
N GLU A 99 -1.16 6.20 -5.27
CA GLU A 99 -1.53 5.25 -6.32
C GLU A 99 -0.69 3.97 -6.28
N TYR A 100 0.42 3.97 -5.52
CA TYR A 100 1.35 2.85 -5.42
C TYR A 100 1.33 2.26 -4.01
N GLN A 101 1.28 0.93 -3.93
CA GLN A 101 1.32 0.23 -2.65
C GLN A 101 2.68 0.37 -1.94
N LYS A 102 3.77 0.36 -2.73
CA LYS A 102 5.14 0.45 -2.24
C LYS A 102 5.97 1.32 -3.15
N ILE A 103 6.80 2.18 -2.56
CA ILE A 103 7.69 3.09 -3.28
C ILE A 103 9.09 2.96 -2.69
N PHE A 104 10.09 2.88 -3.57
CA PHE A 104 11.50 2.80 -3.21
C PHE A 104 12.29 3.87 -3.95
N TRP A 105 13.00 4.70 -3.21
CA TRP A 105 13.96 5.64 -3.78
C TRP A 105 15.37 5.10 -3.61
N ILE A 106 16.05 4.88 -4.73
CA ILE A 106 17.36 4.20 -4.76
C ILE A 106 18.38 5.12 -5.40
N SER A 107 19.51 5.34 -4.71
CA SER A 107 20.64 6.03 -5.31
C SER A 107 21.40 5.10 -6.25
N ALA A 108 21.47 5.45 -7.54
CA ALA A 108 22.24 4.72 -8.53
C ALA A 108 23.76 4.70 -8.21
N VAL A 109 24.26 5.71 -7.50
CA VAL A 109 25.68 5.82 -7.10
C VAL A 109 26.07 4.76 -6.06
N SER A 110 25.09 4.24 -5.31
CA SER A 110 25.32 3.24 -4.25
C SER A 110 24.33 2.08 -4.39
N LEU A 111 24.24 1.56 -5.61
CA LEU A 111 23.27 0.54 -6.01
C LEU A 111 23.38 -0.72 -5.15
N LYS A 112 24.60 -1.24 -4.92
CA LYS A 112 24.83 -2.43 -4.07
C LYS A 112 24.33 -2.24 -2.63
N ARG A 113 24.63 -1.08 -2.00
CA ARG A 113 24.20 -0.77 -0.63
C ARG A 113 22.68 -0.57 -0.56
N SER A 114 22.14 0.24 -1.47
CA SER A 114 20.70 0.55 -1.48
C SER A 114 19.84 -0.68 -1.77
N LEU A 115 20.29 -1.59 -2.66
CA LEU A 115 19.59 -2.86 -2.91
C LEU A 115 19.65 -3.79 -1.70
N SER A 116 20.79 -3.85 -0.99
CA SER A 116 20.90 -4.68 0.20
C SER A 116 19.90 -4.26 1.29
N GLU A 117 19.71 -2.95 1.48
CA GLU A 117 18.74 -2.39 2.44
C GLU A 117 17.30 -2.75 2.07
N ILE A 118 16.96 -2.66 0.78
CA ILE A 118 15.63 -3.01 0.27
C ILE A 118 15.38 -4.52 0.40
N LEU A 119 16.33 -5.35 -0.03
CA LEU A 119 16.20 -6.81 0.06
C LEU A 119 16.04 -7.26 1.53
N CYS A 120 16.78 -6.64 2.46
CA CYS A 120 16.59 -6.84 3.89
C CYS A 120 15.18 -6.46 4.35
N ALA A 121 14.64 -5.32 3.92
CA ALA A 121 13.28 -4.90 4.24
C ALA A 121 12.20 -5.87 3.69
N PHE A 122 12.49 -6.56 2.59
CA PHE A 122 11.63 -7.60 2.03
C PHE A 122 11.85 -9.01 2.62
N GLY A 123 12.80 -9.18 3.54
CA GLY A 123 13.15 -10.49 4.10
C GLY A 123 13.91 -11.40 3.15
N CYS A 124 14.38 -10.87 2.01
CA CYS A 124 15.21 -11.61 1.06
C CYS A 124 16.66 -11.64 1.56
N LYS A 125 17.06 -12.75 2.19
CA LYS A 125 18.48 -13.04 2.41
C LYS A 125 19.13 -13.41 1.07
N GLN A 126 20.03 -12.56 0.61
CA GLN A 126 21.03 -12.83 -0.43
C GLN A 126 20.51 -12.98 -1.87
N LEU A 127 20.62 -11.92 -2.67
CA LEU A 127 20.84 -12.07 -4.11
C LEU A 127 22.32 -11.79 -4.38
N ILE A 128 23.05 -12.85 -4.73
CA ILE A 128 24.39 -12.77 -5.29
C ILE A 128 24.22 -12.05 -6.62
N LEU A 129 24.69 -10.81 -6.69
CA LEU A 129 24.88 -10.13 -7.97
C LEU A 129 26.16 -10.72 -8.57
N ASP A 130 26.00 -11.74 -9.40
CA ASP A 130 27.08 -12.18 -10.27
C ASP A 130 27.46 -11.01 -11.18
N GLU A 131 28.71 -10.57 -11.08
CA GLU A 131 29.30 -9.59 -11.97
C GLU A 131 29.17 -10.13 -13.40
N PRO A 132 28.64 -9.36 -14.38
CA PRO A 132 28.56 -9.83 -15.75
C PRO A 132 29.99 -10.06 -16.23
N SER A 133 30.31 -11.33 -16.48
CA SER A 133 31.51 -11.76 -17.18
C SER A 133 31.57 -11.04 -18.53
N MET A 134 32.38 -9.99 -18.60
CA MET A 134 32.87 -9.44 -19.85
C MET A 134 33.80 -10.48 -20.46
N GLU A 135 33.23 -11.38 -21.27
CA GLU A 135 34.02 -12.15 -22.23
C GLU A 135 34.44 -11.21 -23.37
N THR A 136 35.75 -11.06 -23.49
CA THR A 136 36.50 -10.46 -24.62
C THR A 136 36.30 -11.20 -25.93
#